data_AF-A0A9Q4PZY6-F1
#
_entry.id   AF-A0A9Q4PZY6-F1
#
_cell.length_a   1.000
_cell.length_b   1.000
_cell.length_c   1.000
_cell.angle_alpha   90.00
_cell.angle_beta   90.00
_cell.angle_gamma   90.00
#
_symmetry.space_group_name_H-M   'P 1'
#
loop_
_entity.id
_entity.type
_entity.pdbx_description
1 polymer ?
#
loop_
_entity_poly.entity_id
_entity_poly.type
_entity_poly.pdbx_seq_one_letter_code
_entity_poly.pdbx_strand_id
1 'polypeptide(L)'
;MSEIKLSRIDSVFADLEYPISQDDAAAELEDVTLLLADGERNLGALVERSERDRFESIDDLRAELHNVLPREAVGEPYQSEGEG
;
A
#
# COMPACT_ATOMS: atom_id res chain seq x y z
N MET A 1 10.36 -9.73 -9.03
CA MET A 1 9.67 -8.45 -9.26
C MET A 1 8.22 -8.74 -9.57
N SER A 2 7.35 -8.55 -8.57
CA SER A 2 5.90 -8.75 -8.68
C SER A 2 5.19 -7.40 -8.77
N GLU A 3 4.42 -7.14 -9.83
CA GLU A 3 3.72 -5.87 -10.02
C GLU A 3 2.25 -5.98 -9.64
N ILE A 4 1.75 -5.07 -8.80
CA ILE A 4 0.37 -5.09 -8.34
C ILE A 4 -0.24 -3.69 -8.30
N LYS A 5 -1.53 -3.60 -8.63
CA LYS A 5 -2.30 -2.35 -8.50
C LYS A 5 -2.72 -2.14 -7.05
N LEU A 6 -2.85 -0.87 -6.65
CA LEU A 6 -3.36 -0.50 -5.32
C LEU A 6 -4.70 -1.17 -4.98
N SER A 7 -5.62 -1.32 -5.94
CA SER A 7 -6.90 -2.01 -5.72
C SER A 7 -6.79 -3.50 -5.38
N ARG A 8 -5.62 -4.13 -5.59
CA ARG A 8 -5.38 -5.57 -5.34
C ARG A 8 -4.36 -5.80 -4.23
N ILE A 9 -3.86 -4.75 -3.59
CA ILE A 9 -2.80 -4.87 -2.58
C ILE A 9 -3.20 -5.73 -1.37
N ASP A 10 -4.50 -5.79 -1.09
CA ASP A 10 -5.07 -6.61 -0.03
C ASP A 10 -4.66 -8.09 -0.14
N SER A 11 -4.54 -8.62 -1.37
CA SER A 11 -4.09 -9.99 -1.59
C SER A 11 -2.62 -10.22 -1.22
N VAL A 12 -1.78 -9.21 -1.38
CA VAL A 12 -0.36 -9.27 -0.98
C VAL A 12 -0.23 -9.14 0.52
N PHE A 13 -0.98 -8.20 1.11
CA PHE A 13 -1.01 -8.01 2.55
C PHE A 13 -1.57 -9.23 3.29
N ALA A 14 -2.52 -9.96 2.70
CA ALA A 14 -3.06 -11.19 3.27
C ALA A 14 -2.07 -12.35 3.33
N ASP A 15 -0.97 -12.29 2.58
CA ASP A 15 0.09 -13.31 2.60
C ASP A 15 1.03 -13.14 3.80
N LEU A 16 1.05 -11.96 4.42
CA LEU A 16 1.91 -11.64 5.55
C LEU A 16 1.39 -12.24 6.87
N GLU A 17 2.31 -12.67 7.73
CA GLU A 17 1.98 -13.15 9.08
C GLU A 17 1.87 -12.00 10.08
N TYR A 18 0.64 -11.61 10.42
CA TYR A 18 0.39 -10.62 11.45
C TYR A 18 0.41 -11.24 12.85
N PRO A 19 0.85 -10.48 13.86
CA PRO A 19 1.37 -9.10 13.78
C PRO A 19 2.84 -9.01 13.30
N ILE A 20 3.10 -8.17 12.29
CA ILE A 20 4.39 -8.04 11.58
C ILE A 20 5.06 -6.68 11.85
N SER A 21 6.38 -6.66 11.98
CA SER A 21 7.18 -5.44 12.14
C SER A 21 7.26 -4.67 10.83
N GLN A 22 7.53 -3.36 10.89
CA GLN A 22 7.75 -2.54 9.71
C GLN A 22 8.90 -3.05 8.85
N ASP A 23 10.03 -3.37 9.48
CA ASP A 23 11.25 -3.85 8.81
C ASP A 23 11.00 -5.19 8.09
N ASP A 24 10.39 -6.16 8.79
CA ASP A 24 9.98 -7.44 8.20
C ASP A 24 9.00 -7.25 7.03
N ALA A 25 7.96 -6.43 7.20
CA ALA A 25 7.00 -6.15 6.14
C ALA A 25 7.66 -5.46 4.94
N ALA A 26 8.60 -4.54 5.18
CA ALA A 26 9.34 -3.89 4.12
C ALA A 26 10.21 -4.87 3.33
N ALA A 27 10.91 -5.77 4.02
CA ALA A 27 11.73 -6.81 3.41
C ALA A 27 10.88 -7.79 2.58
N GLU A 28 9.76 -8.28 3.11
CA GLU A 28 8.87 -9.19 2.39
C GLU A 28 8.25 -8.53 1.14
N LEU A 29 8.10 -7.20 1.15
CA LEU A 29 7.49 -6.42 0.08
C LEU A 29 8.51 -5.69 -0.81
N GLU A 30 9.81 -5.90 -0.60
CA GLU A 30 10.87 -5.21 -1.35
C GLU A 30 10.89 -5.60 -2.84
N ASP A 31 10.42 -6.81 -3.18
CA ASP A 31 10.32 -7.29 -4.56
C ASP A 31 8.99 -6.89 -5.23
N VAL A 32 8.08 -6.25 -4.48
CA VAL A 32 6.74 -5.87 -4.95
C VAL A 32 6.72 -4.42 -5.42
N THR A 33 6.25 -4.23 -6.64
CA THR A 33 6.06 -2.91 -7.26
C THR A 33 4.59 -2.54 -7.29
N LEU A 34 4.26 -1.44 -6.63
CA LEU A 34 2.93 -0.86 -6.56
C LEU A 34 2.68 0.05 -7.78
N LEU A 35 1.71 -0.33 -8.60
CA LEU A 35 1.22 0.44 -9.74
C LEU A 35 0.16 1.44 -9.26
N LEU A 36 0.46 2.72 -9.46
CA LEU A 36 -0.32 3.90 -9.07
C LEU A 36 -0.80 4.64 -10.32
N ALA A 37 -1.67 5.63 -10.15
CA ALA A 37 -2.16 6.45 -11.26
C ALA A 37 -1.07 7.37 -11.85
N ASP A 38 -0.16 7.84 -11.00
CA ASP A 38 0.96 8.74 -11.34
C ASP A 38 2.21 7.98 -11.83
N GLY A 39 2.25 6.66 -11.66
CA GLY A 39 3.41 5.83 -12.03
C GLY A 39 3.51 4.58 -11.18
N GLU A 40 4.73 4.12 -10.92
CA GLU A 40 5.01 2.94 -10.12
C GLU A 40 5.95 3.27 -8.96
N ARG A 41 5.79 2.58 -7.82
CA ARG A 41 6.70 2.72 -6.67
C ARG A 41 6.91 1.37 -5.99
N ASN A 42 8.08 1.20 -5.39
CA ASN A 42 8.39 0.02 -4.60
C ASN A 42 7.52 -0.01 -3.33
N LEU A 43 6.90 -1.15 -3.04
CA LEU A 43 5.99 -1.29 -1.92
C LEU A 43 6.73 -1.36 -0.59
N GLY A 44 7.81 -2.14 -0.49
CA GLY A 44 8.66 -2.19 0.70
C GLY A 44 9.14 -0.80 1.13
N ALA A 45 9.64 -0.01 0.19
CA ALA A 45 10.09 1.36 0.45
C ALA A 45 8.96 2.33 0.90
N LEU A 46 7.70 2.04 0.56
CA LEU A 46 6.56 2.79 1.07
C LEU A 46 6.23 2.40 2.51
N VAL A 47 6.37 1.11 2.84
CA VAL A 47 6.16 0.60 4.20
C VAL A 47 7.23 1.12 5.15
N GLU A 48 8.50 1.19 4.74
CA GLU A 48 9.58 1.81 5.53
C GLU A 48 9.34 3.29 5.85
N ARG A 49 8.50 3.96 5.06
CA ARG A 49 8.13 5.37 5.27
C ARG A 49 6.93 5.54 6.21
N SER A 50 6.25 4.47 6.59
CA SER A 50 5.16 4.53 7.56
C SER A 50 5.67 5.01 8.92
N GLU A 51 4.80 5.67 9.69
CA GLU A 51 5.16 6.16 11.02
C GLU A 51 5.03 5.06 12.10
N ARG A 52 4.50 3.89 11.74
CA ARG A 52 4.34 2.74 12.62
C ARG A 52 5.49 1.76 12.53
N ASP A 53 5.95 1.31 13.69
CA ASP A 53 6.95 0.25 13.81
C ASP A 53 6.38 -1.17 13.61
N ARG A 54 5.05 -1.34 13.69
CA ARG A 54 4.39 -2.65 13.63
C ARG A 54 2.94 -2.52 13.17
N PHE A 55 2.49 -3.51 12.41
CA PHE A 55 1.13 -3.62 11.93
C PHE A 55 0.41 -4.80 12.58
N GLU A 56 -0.78 -4.54 13.11
CA GLU A 56 -1.59 -5.59 13.76
C GLU A 56 -2.46 -6.36 12.78
N SER A 57 -2.73 -5.79 11.60
CA SER A 57 -3.64 -6.37 10.60
C SER A 57 -3.41 -5.75 9.23
N ILE A 58 -3.99 -6.39 8.20
CA ILE A 58 -4.00 -5.92 6.81
C ILE A 58 -4.53 -4.49 6.70
N ASP A 59 -5.63 -4.19 7.42
CA ASP A 59 -6.27 -2.87 7.39
C ASP A 59 -5.35 -1.79 7.98
N ASP A 60 -4.57 -2.14 9.01
CA ASP A 60 -3.60 -1.25 9.65
C ASP A 60 -2.47 -0.87 8.69
N LEU A 61 -1.86 -1.87 8.06
CA LEU A 61 -0.82 -1.67 7.05
C LEU A 61 -1.34 -0.88 5.85
N ARG A 62 -2.56 -1.17 5.40
CA ARG A 62 -3.21 -0.46 4.31
C ARG A 62 -3.47 1.00 4.65
N ALA A 63 -3.98 1.28 5.85
CA ALA A 63 -4.24 2.66 6.29
C ALA A 63 -2.94 3.48 6.30
N GLU A 64 -1.86 2.91 6.85
CA GLU A 64 -0.55 3.55 6.88
C GLU A 64 0.03 3.78 5.48
N LEU A 65 -0.11 2.80 4.57
CA LEU A 65 0.27 2.98 3.17
C LEU A 65 -0.50 4.15 2.52
N HIS A 66 -1.81 4.25 2.75
CA HIS A 66 -2.62 5.36 2.24
C HIS A 66 -2.20 6.72 2.83
N ASN A 67 -1.68 6.77 4.06
CA ASN A 67 -1.12 8.00 4.65
C ASN A 67 0.20 8.42 3.98
N VAL A 68 1.04 7.46 3.61
CA VAL A 68 2.33 7.72 2.93
C VAL A 68 2.11 8.11 1.46
N LEU A 69 1.08 7.56 0.81
CA LEU A 69 0.80 7.82 -0.59
C LEU A 69 0.26 9.24 -0.80
N PRO A 70 0.79 9.99 -1.78
CA PRO A 70 0.20 11.27 -2.14
C PRO A 70 -1.20 11.04 -2.74
N ARG A 71 -2.14 11.92 -2.40
CA ARG A 71 -3.54 11.90 -2.90
C ARG A 71 -3.66 11.74 -4.42
N GLU A 72 -2.71 12.28 -5.19
CA GLU A 72 -2.67 12.21 -6.65
C GLU A 72 -2.34 10.80 -7.16
N ALA A 73 -1.60 10.00 -6.39
CA ALA A 73 -1.19 8.65 -6.79
C ALA A 73 -2.27 7.58 -6.60
N VAL A 74 -3.23 7.83 -5.71
CA VAL A 74 -4.36 6.93 -5.42
C VAL A 74 -5.40 6.95 -6.56
N GLY A 75 -5.26 7.88 -7.50
CA GLY A 75 -6.26 8.19 -8.53
C GLY A 75 -7.38 9.05 -7.93
N GLU A 76 -7.94 9.95 -8.74
CA GLU A 76 -9.06 10.76 -8.29
C GLU A 76 -10.17 9.83 -7.76
N PRO A 77 -10.69 10.04 -6.54
CA PRO A 77 -11.98 9.48 -6.22
C PRO A 77 -12.90 10.07 -7.29
N TYR A 78 -13.42 9.25 -8.20
CA TYR A 78 -14.48 9.68 -9.09
C TYR A 78 -15.56 10.30 -8.20
N GLN A 79 -15.59 11.63 -8.14
CA GLN A 79 -16.76 12.41 -7.80
C GLN A 79 -17.73 12.21 -8.98
N SER A 80 -18.18 10.97 -9.17
CA SER A 80 -19.37 10.69 -9.96
C SER A 80 -20.58 11.01 -9.09
N GLU A 81 -20.77 12.30 -8.87
CA GLU A 81 -22.05 12.92 -8.53
C GLU A 81 -22.31 14.09 -9.48
N GLY A 82 -22.09 13.87 -10.77
CA GLY A 82 -23.04 14.32 -11.80
C GLY A 82 -23.73 13.03 -12.24
N GLU A 83 -25.05 12.89 -12.22
CA GLU A 83 -25.99 13.57 -13.10
C GLU A 83 -27.42 13.44 -12.52
N GLY A 84 -28.22 14.51 -12.60
CA GLY A 84 -29.68 14.43 -12.79
C GLY A 84 -30.59 14.67 -11.60
#